data_AF-A0A1F0G2M5-F1
#
_entry.id   AF-A0A1F0G2M5-F1
#
_cell.length_a   1.000
_cell.length_b   1.000
_cell.length_c   1.000
_cell.angle_alpha   90.00
_cell.angle_beta   90.00
_cell.angle_gamma   90.00
#
_symmetry.space_group_name_H-M   'P 1'
#
loop_
_entity.id
_entity.type
_entity.pdbx_description
1 polymer ?
#
loop_
_entity_poly.entity_id
_entity_poly.type
_entity_poly.pdbx_seq_one_letter_code
_entity_poly.pdbx_strand_id
1 'polypeptide(L)'
;MKKINNQFNKLPGSYLFAEINRRITKYQEAHPEAKILRMGIGDVTRPLPPTVIKAMHEAVDEMSSGKTLKGYGPEQGYAFLRELIVQHDYASRGVELAPDEIFVSDGAKSDTANIVDLFSNDVRIAVTDPVYPVYVDSNALAGRAGDYLAESGQWSQLTYLPCSQSNDFIPPLPQQPVDIIYLCYPNNPTGTTLTYDELKKFVEYALEHDALILFDAAYEAFIREENVPHSIYEIEGAKECAIEFRSYSKTAGFTGVRCGYTVVPKSLPGGLNAMWSRRQTTKFNGASYISQRGAAAIYTPEGKAEVRANIDYYLQNAQTIREALTEIGVAHYGGVSSPYIWLKTPEEYPASWDYFNYLLTEKQIVGTPGVGFGLEGEGYFRLSAFSTHEATAEAMQRLTK
;
A
#
# COMPACT_ATOMS: atom_id res chain seq x y z
N MET A 1 15.62 -35.10 -10.00
CA MET A 1 14.88 -34.12 -9.18
C MET A 1 14.91 -32.77 -9.92
N LYS A 2 13.78 -32.08 -10.08
CA LYS A 2 13.77 -30.75 -10.71
C LYS A 2 14.51 -29.75 -9.79
N LYS A 3 15.42 -28.93 -10.32
CA LYS A 3 16.05 -27.84 -9.56
C LYS A 3 15.05 -26.68 -9.46
N ILE A 4 14.42 -26.52 -8.31
CA ILE A 4 13.39 -25.48 -8.05
C ILE A 4 13.99 -24.29 -7.28
N ASN A 5 13.29 -23.15 -7.24
CA ASN A 5 13.68 -22.01 -6.40
C ASN A 5 13.44 -22.37 -4.92
N ASN A 6 14.52 -22.67 -4.19
CA ASN A 6 14.44 -23.07 -2.79
C ASN A 6 14.11 -21.92 -1.82
N GLN A 7 14.11 -20.65 -2.28
CA GLN A 7 13.71 -19.53 -1.43
C GLN A 7 12.25 -19.62 -0.97
N PHE A 8 11.38 -20.26 -1.77
CA PHE A 8 9.99 -20.53 -1.38
C PHE A 8 9.86 -21.36 -0.11
N ASN A 9 10.84 -22.24 0.19
CA ASN A 9 10.81 -23.08 1.39
C ASN A 9 11.20 -22.32 2.66
N LYS A 10 11.75 -21.11 2.53
CA LYS A 10 12.15 -20.27 3.66
C LYS A 10 11.03 -19.33 4.12
N LEU A 11 10.00 -19.12 3.31
CA LEU A 11 8.89 -18.23 3.66
C LEU A 11 8.11 -18.80 4.87
N PRO A 12 7.78 -17.97 5.87
CA PRO A 12 7.00 -18.41 7.01
C PRO A 12 5.54 -18.66 6.64
N GLY A 13 5.03 -19.86 6.96
CA GLY A 13 3.60 -20.18 6.94
C GLY A 13 2.84 -19.78 5.67
N SER A 14 1.51 -19.70 5.76
CA SER A 14 0.69 -19.08 4.71
C SER A 14 0.68 -17.57 4.88
N TYR A 15 0.76 -16.83 3.77
CA TYR A 15 0.54 -15.38 3.70
C TYR A 15 -0.58 -14.90 4.64
N LEU A 16 -0.33 -13.85 5.44
CA LEU A 16 -1.20 -13.35 6.53
C LEU A 16 -2.70 -13.38 6.19
N PHE A 17 -3.08 -12.82 5.04
CA PHE A 17 -4.48 -12.70 4.64
C PHE A 17 -5.12 -14.06 4.27
N ALA A 18 -4.33 -15.04 3.85
CA ALA A 18 -4.82 -16.40 3.61
C ALA A 18 -5.21 -17.09 4.93
N GLU A 19 -4.41 -16.91 5.99
CA GLU A 19 -4.72 -17.47 7.32
C GLU A 19 -5.96 -16.81 7.94
N ILE A 20 -6.08 -15.49 7.82
CA ILE A 20 -7.29 -14.75 8.24
C ILE A 20 -8.53 -15.31 7.54
N ASN A 21 -8.49 -15.44 6.21
CA ASN A 21 -9.60 -15.99 5.44
C ASN A 21 -9.94 -17.43 5.86
N ARG A 22 -8.94 -18.28 6.10
CA ARG A 22 -9.15 -19.65 6.58
C ARG A 22 -9.91 -19.68 7.90
N ARG A 23 -9.56 -18.82 8.87
CA ARG A 23 -10.26 -18.73 10.17
C ARG A 23 -11.68 -18.20 10.03
N ILE A 24 -11.89 -17.19 9.20
CA ILE A 24 -13.23 -16.65 8.90
C ILE A 24 -14.12 -17.72 8.28
N THR A 25 -13.64 -18.43 7.27
CA THR A 25 -14.40 -19.51 6.61
C THR A 25 -14.79 -20.58 7.61
N LYS A 26 -13.84 -21.07 8.42
CA LYS A 26 -14.12 -22.08 9.45
C LYS A 26 -15.16 -21.60 10.47
N TYR A 27 -15.09 -20.34 10.91
CA TYR A 27 -16.07 -19.78 11.83
C TYR A 27 -17.46 -19.65 11.19
N GLN A 28 -17.53 -19.15 9.95
CA GLN A 28 -18.80 -19.02 9.22
C GLN A 28 -19.46 -20.37 8.91
N GLU A 29 -18.68 -21.42 8.65
CA GLU A 29 -19.20 -22.79 8.48
C GLU A 29 -19.81 -23.35 9.76
N ALA A 30 -19.20 -23.05 10.91
CA ALA A 30 -19.70 -23.46 12.23
C ALA A 30 -20.87 -22.60 12.72
N HIS A 31 -20.97 -21.35 12.26
CA HIS A 31 -21.99 -20.37 12.64
C HIS A 31 -22.61 -19.70 11.39
N PRO A 32 -23.44 -20.41 10.60
CA PRO A 32 -24.01 -19.88 9.36
C PRO A 32 -24.86 -18.61 9.56
N GLU A 33 -25.43 -18.43 10.75
CA GLU A 33 -26.23 -17.28 11.15
C GLU A 33 -25.40 -16.07 11.59
N ALA A 34 -24.10 -16.25 11.87
CA ALA A 34 -23.25 -15.17 12.36
C ALA A 34 -23.08 -14.08 11.31
N LYS A 35 -23.38 -12.84 11.71
CA LYS A 35 -23.16 -11.65 10.89
C LYS A 35 -21.75 -11.11 11.11
N ILE A 36 -20.80 -11.59 10.30
CA ILE A 36 -19.40 -11.18 10.37
C ILE A 36 -19.19 -9.81 9.71
N LEU A 37 -18.74 -8.83 10.51
CA LEU A 37 -18.38 -7.48 10.07
C LEU A 37 -16.90 -7.45 9.67
N ARG A 38 -16.63 -7.25 8.38
CA ARG A 38 -15.29 -7.35 7.80
C ARG A 38 -14.61 -5.99 7.77
N MET A 39 -13.64 -5.80 8.64
CA MET A 39 -12.77 -4.62 8.79
C MET A 39 -11.28 -4.99 8.63
N GLY A 40 -10.99 -6.06 7.86
CA GLY A 40 -9.67 -6.68 7.71
C GLY A 40 -8.86 -6.18 6.51
N ILE A 41 -8.97 -6.89 5.38
CA ILE A 41 -8.14 -6.76 4.15
C ILE A 41 -7.99 -5.30 3.66
N GLY A 42 -9.02 -4.50 3.87
CA GLY A 42 -9.08 -3.12 3.39
C GLY A 42 -9.42 -3.02 1.92
N ASP A 43 -10.34 -3.86 1.45
CA ASP A 43 -10.91 -3.76 0.10
C ASP A 43 -12.05 -2.74 0.08
N VAL A 44 -12.15 -1.95 -0.99
CA VAL A 44 -13.13 -0.87 -1.09
C VAL A 44 -14.56 -1.41 -1.17
N THR A 45 -15.53 -0.67 -0.64
CA THR A 45 -16.96 -1.07 -0.62
C THR A 45 -17.88 -0.14 -1.40
N ARG A 46 -17.42 1.07 -1.70
CA ARG A 46 -18.11 2.04 -2.55
C ARG A 46 -18.01 1.63 -4.02
N PRO A 47 -19.07 1.84 -4.83
CA PRO A 47 -18.99 1.63 -6.27
C PRO A 47 -17.96 2.56 -6.90
N LEU A 48 -17.46 2.17 -8.07
CA LEU A 48 -16.62 3.04 -8.88
C LEU A 48 -17.36 4.36 -9.20
N PRO A 49 -16.66 5.50 -9.25
CA PRO A 49 -17.23 6.77 -9.67
C PRO A 49 -18.03 6.66 -10.98
N PRO A 50 -19.23 7.26 -11.08
CA PRO A 50 -20.02 7.24 -12.32
C PRO A 50 -19.24 7.70 -13.56
N THR A 51 -18.39 8.71 -13.41
CA THR A 51 -17.54 9.22 -14.49
C THR A 51 -16.53 8.17 -14.98
N VAL A 52 -15.96 7.40 -14.05
CA VAL A 52 -15.07 6.27 -14.36
C VAL A 52 -15.83 5.15 -15.08
N ILE A 53 -16.99 4.76 -14.57
CA ILE A 53 -17.83 3.72 -15.18
C ILE A 53 -18.17 4.08 -16.63
N LYS A 54 -18.60 5.33 -16.86
CA LYS A 54 -18.89 5.83 -18.21
C LYS A 54 -17.68 5.72 -19.13
N ALA A 55 -16.51 6.18 -18.69
CA ALA A 55 -15.29 6.11 -19.49
C ALA A 55 -14.84 4.67 -19.81
N MET A 56 -15.04 3.74 -18.88
CA MET A 56 -14.77 2.32 -19.10
C MET A 56 -15.73 1.70 -20.11
N HIS A 57 -17.03 2.04 -20.07
CA HIS A 57 -17.99 1.60 -21.09
C HIS A 57 -17.65 2.13 -22.48
N GLU A 58 -17.35 3.42 -22.59
CA GLU A 58 -16.92 4.03 -23.86
C GLU A 58 -15.66 3.34 -24.41
N ALA A 59 -14.70 2.99 -23.54
CA ALA A 59 -13.50 2.25 -23.94
C ALA A 59 -13.81 0.84 -24.45
N VAL A 60 -14.78 0.14 -23.85
CA VAL A 60 -15.25 -1.17 -24.33
C VAL A 60 -15.90 -1.02 -25.71
N ASP A 61 -16.79 -0.04 -25.87
CA ASP A 61 -17.49 0.21 -27.12
C ASP A 61 -16.52 0.61 -28.25
N GLU A 62 -15.48 1.39 -27.93
CA GLU A 62 -14.42 1.74 -28.88
C GLU A 62 -13.71 0.48 -29.43
N MET A 63 -13.60 -0.59 -28.65
CA MET A 63 -12.95 -1.83 -29.10
C MET A 63 -13.86 -2.76 -29.93
N SER A 64 -15.13 -2.40 -30.14
CA SER A 64 -16.11 -3.24 -30.86
C SER A 64 -15.90 -3.34 -32.38
N SER A 65 -15.02 -2.50 -32.94
CA SER A 65 -14.76 -2.43 -34.38
C SER A 65 -13.27 -2.59 -34.67
N GLY A 66 -12.93 -3.33 -35.72
CA GLY A 66 -11.54 -3.48 -36.16
C GLY A 66 -10.84 -2.17 -36.55
N LYS A 67 -11.61 -1.08 -36.79
CA LYS A 67 -11.06 0.25 -37.07
C LYS A 67 -10.60 1.02 -35.82
N THR A 68 -11.19 0.71 -34.66
CA THR A 68 -11.00 1.45 -33.41
C THR A 68 -10.42 0.58 -32.29
N LEU A 69 -10.35 -0.74 -32.51
CA LEU A 69 -9.72 -1.72 -31.64
C LEU A 69 -8.34 -1.26 -31.14
N LYS A 70 -8.12 -1.40 -29.83
CA LYS A 70 -6.81 -1.28 -29.21
C LYS A 70 -6.25 -2.67 -28.97
N GLY A 71 -5.24 -3.06 -29.75
CA GLY A 71 -4.48 -4.30 -29.56
C GLY A 71 -3.48 -4.17 -28.40
N TYR A 72 -2.28 -4.73 -28.56
CA TYR A 72 -1.18 -4.43 -27.63
C TYR A 72 -0.89 -2.92 -27.65
N GLY A 73 -1.03 -2.30 -26.47
CA GLY A 73 -0.71 -0.91 -26.26
C GLY A 73 0.77 -0.72 -25.90
N PRO A 74 1.21 0.53 -25.69
CA PRO A 74 2.53 0.79 -25.14
C PRO A 74 2.65 0.21 -23.73
N GLU A 75 3.65 -0.62 -23.47
CA GLU A 75 3.85 -1.33 -22.20
C GLU A 75 4.08 -0.36 -21.03
N GLN A 76 4.65 0.81 -21.32
CA GLN A 76 4.83 1.91 -20.36
C GLN A 76 3.50 2.62 -19.99
N GLY A 77 2.45 2.45 -20.78
CA GLY A 77 1.17 3.14 -20.62
C GLY A 77 0.91 4.19 -21.70
N TYR A 78 -0.37 4.43 -21.97
CA TYR A 78 -0.79 5.39 -22.98
C TYR A 78 -0.42 6.81 -22.59
N ALA A 79 0.00 7.62 -23.57
CA ALA A 79 0.44 9.00 -23.36
C ALA A 79 -0.61 9.85 -22.64
N PHE A 80 -1.89 9.71 -23.02
CA PHE A 80 -2.98 10.48 -22.40
C PHE A 80 -3.04 10.32 -20.87
N LEU A 81 -2.71 9.13 -20.33
CA LEU A 81 -2.74 8.90 -18.90
C LEU A 81 -1.47 9.42 -18.24
N ARG A 82 -0.30 9.16 -18.84
CA ARG A 82 0.99 9.62 -18.32
C ARG A 82 1.06 11.14 -18.23
N GLU A 83 0.53 11.85 -19.23
CA GLU A 83 0.44 13.31 -19.25
C GLU A 83 -0.48 13.84 -18.15
N LEU A 84 -1.65 13.22 -17.95
CA LEU A 84 -2.58 13.60 -16.87
C LEU A 84 -1.96 13.36 -15.48
N ILE A 85 -1.23 12.25 -15.29
CA ILE A 85 -0.49 11.97 -14.05
C ILE A 85 0.51 13.09 -13.76
N VAL A 86 1.38 13.41 -14.72
CA VAL A 86 2.37 14.49 -14.57
C VAL A 86 1.69 15.80 -14.21
N GLN A 87 0.63 16.16 -14.94
CA GLN A 87 -0.04 17.44 -14.74
C GLN A 87 -0.74 17.54 -13.38
N HIS A 88 -1.46 16.50 -12.97
CA HIS A 88 -2.39 16.59 -11.84
C HIS A 88 -1.85 16.04 -10.53
N ASP A 89 -0.97 15.05 -10.56
CA ASP A 89 -0.42 14.45 -9.34
C ASP A 89 0.89 15.13 -8.93
N TYR A 90 1.63 15.71 -9.88
CA TYR A 90 2.98 16.26 -9.65
C TYR A 90 3.10 17.76 -9.95
N ALA A 91 2.84 18.22 -11.18
CA ALA A 91 3.03 19.62 -11.56
C ALA A 91 2.11 20.57 -10.77
N SER A 92 0.90 20.11 -10.42
CA SER A 92 -0.04 20.83 -9.54
C SER A 92 0.52 21.10 -8.13
N ARG A 93 1.58 20.37 -7.74
CA ARG A 93 2.30 20.47 -6.47
C ARG A 93 3.69 21.11 -6.62
N GLY A 94 4.00 21.64 -7.81
CA GLY A 94 5.33 22.22 -8.08
C GLY A 94 6.42 21.19 -8.40
N VAL A 95 6.06 19.92 -8.60
CA VAL A 95 7.01 18.87 -8.97
C VAL A 95 7.12 18.75 -10.50
N GLU A 96 8.33 18.91 -11.04
CA GLU A 96 8.61 18.73 -12.46
C GLU A 96 9.10 17.30 -12.76
N LEU A 97 8.32 16.60 -13.59
CA LEU A 97 8.60 15.27 -14.12
C LEU A 97 8.24 15.22 -15.62
N ALA A 98 8.92 14.38 -16.38
CA ALA A 98 8.59 14.08 -17.77
C ALA A 98 7.61 12.89 -17.87
N PRO A 99 6.69 12.86 -18.86
CA PRO A 99 5.75 11.74 -19.00
C PRO A 99 6.41 10.37 -19.18
N ASP A 100 7.65 10.30 -19.67
CA ASP A 100 8.41 9.05 -19.84
C ASP A 100 9.19 8.63 -18.58
N GLU A 101 9.03 9.35 -17.47
CA GLU A 101 9.40 8.90 -16.12
C GLU A 101 8.26 8.13 -15.45
N ILE A 102 7.05 8.12 -16.04
CA ILE A 102 5.86 7.43 -15.54
C ILE A 102 5.70 6.08 -16.24
N PHE A 103 5.49 5.02 -15.45
CA PHE A 103 5.25 3.65 -15.93
C PHE A 103 3.93 3.13 -15.36
N VAL A 104 2.90 3.03 -16.20
CA VAL A 104 1.57 2.55 -15.81
C VAL A 104 1.58 1.03 -15.67
N SER A 105 1.00 0.53 -14.58
CA SER A 105 1.00 -0.89 -14.20
C SER A 105 -0.39 -1.41 -13.84
N ASP A 106 -0.48 -2.70 -13.54
CA ASP A 106 -1.67 -3.35 -12.98
C ASP A 106 -1.81 -3.14 -11.45
N GLY A 107 -0.98 -2.28 -10.85
CA GLY A 107 -1.09 -1.77 -9.49
C GLY A 107 0.17 -1.93 -8.64
N ALA A 108 0.27 -1.13 -7.58
CA ALA A 108 1.47 -1.00 -6.75
C ALA A 108 2.01 -2.31 -6.15
N LYS A 109 1.16 -3.31 -5.86
CA LYS A 109 1.63 -4.64 -5.40
C LYS A 109 2.53 -5.31 -6.46
N SER A 110 2.11 -5.28 -7.73
CA SER A 110 2.90 -5.85 -8.81
C SER A 110 4.20 -5.07 -8.98
N ASP A 111 4.17 -3.74 -8.93
CA ASP A 111 5.38 -2.92 -9.09
C ASP A 111 6.38 -3.12 -7.95
N THR A 112 5.93 -2.97 -6.70
CA THR A 112 6.79 -3.13 -5.51
C THR A 112 7.36 -4.54 -5.37
N ALA A 113 6.61 -5.57 -5.78
CA ALA A 113 7.11 -6.95 -5.78
C ALA A 113 8.14 -7.20 -6.88
N ASN A 114 8.05 -6.49 -8.00
CA ASN A 114 8.84 -6.74 -9.19
C ASN A 114 10.04 -5.80 -9.36
N ILE A 115 10.06 -4.66 -8.67
CA ILE A 115 11.20 -3.72 -8.68
C ILE A 115 12.50 -4.41 -8.23
N VAL A 116 12.37 -5.49 -7.45
CA VAL A 116 13.50 -6.32 -6.98
C VAL A 116 14.29 -6.99 -8.13
N ASP A 117 13.73 -7.04 -9.34
CA ASP A 117 14.42 -7.55 -10.55
C ASP A 117 15.63 -6.69 -10.96
N LEU A 118 15.71 -5.44 -10.47
CA LEU A 118 16.67 -4.43 -10.93
C LEU A 118 18.00 -4.50 -10.18
N PHE A 119 18.02 -5.13 -9.01
CA PHE A 119 19.12 -5.02 -8.07
C PHE A 119 19.96 -6.30 -8.01
N SER A 120 21.22 -6.19 -7.62
CA SER A 120 22.09 -7.35 -7.37
C SER A 120 21.66 -8.08 -6.08
N ASN A 121 22.16 -9.29 -5.85
CA ASN A 121 21.76 -10.08 -4.68
C ASN A 121 22.43 -9.64 -3.37
N ASP A 122 23.47 -8.81 -3.45
CA ASP A 122 24.27 -8.32 -2.33
C ASP A 122 23.84 -6.94 -1.81
N VAL A 123 22.74 -6.37 -2.32
CA VAL A 123 22.20 -5.11 -1.78
C VAL A 123 21.71 -5.30 -0.34
N ARG A 124 22.04 -4.33 0.51
CA ARG A 124 21.56 -4.21 1.88
C ARG A 124 20.24 -3.44 1.88
N ILE A 125 19.22 -4.05 2.46
CA ILE A 125 17.85 -3.53 2.39
C ILE A 125 17.36 -3.16 3.78
N ALA A 126 16.81 -1.96 3.91
CA ALA A 126 16.05 -1.51 5.07
C ALA A 126 14.54 -1.50 4.79
N VAL A 127 13.75 -1.93 5.76
CA VAL A 127 12.28 -1.87 5.76
C VAL A 127 11.79 -1.33 7.10
N THR A 128 10.66 -0.63 7.14
CA THR A 128 10.01 -0.32 8.42
C THR A 128 9.54 -1.61 9.12
N ASP A 129 9.27 -1.56 10.41
CA ASP A 129 8.59 -2.62 11.16
C ASP A 129 7.60 -1.96 12.13
N PRO A 130 6.27 -2.09 11.97
CA PRO A 130 5.59 -2.96 11.00
C PRO A 130 5.62 -2.42 9.56
N VAL A 131 5.37 -3.33 8.62
CA VAL A 131 5.42 -3.04 7.17
C VAL A 131 4.47 -3.91 6.37
N TYR A 132 4.11 -3.43 5.17
CA TYR A 132 3.38 -4.24 4.21
C TYR A 132 4.25 -5.46 3.76
N PRO A 133 3.78 -6.72 3.94
CA PRO A 133 4.64 -7.91 3.80
C PRO A 133 5.25 -8.13 2.41
N VAL A 134 4.68 -7.52 1.36
CA VAL A 134 5.15 -7.73 -0.03
C VAL A 134 6.60 -7.30 -0.20
N TYR A 135 7.06 -6.25 0.47
CA TYR A 135 8.44 -5.77 0.33
C TYR A 135 9.44 -6.79 0.86
N VAL A 136 9.11 -7.40 2.01
CA VAL A 136 9.92 -8.44 2.66
C VAL A 136 9.87 -9.74 1.85
N ASP A 137 8.67 -10.23 1.53
CA ASP A 137 8.48 -11.50 0.83
C ASP A 137 9.12 -11.49 -0.57
N SER A 138 9.05 -10.38 -1.29
CA SER A 138 9.63 -10.27 -2.63
C SER A 138 11.16 -10.28 -2.60
N ASN A 139 11.77 -9.67 -1.59
CA ASN A 139 13.22 -9.75 -1.39
C ASN A 139 13.66 -11.14 -0.90
N ALA A 140 12.85 -11.80 -0.06
CA ALA A 140 13.09 -13.18 0.34
C ALA A 140 13.05 -14.14 -0.84
N LEU A 141 12.02 -14.04 -1.70
CA LEU A 141 11.88 -14.85 -2.90
C LEU A 141 12.99 -14.63 -3.93
N ALA A 142 13.54 -13.41 -3.98
CA ALA A 142 14.71 -13.07 -4.78
C ALA A 142 16.05 -13.50 -4.15
N GLY A 143 16.03 -14.01 -2.91
CA GLY A 143 17.21 -14.55 -2.23
C GLY A 143 18.06 -13.52 -1.49
N ARG A 144 17.51 -12.35 -1.15
CA ARG A 144 18.23 -11.24 -0.48
C ARG A 144 17.96 -11.12 1.02
N ALA A 145 17.00 -11.88 1.54
CA ALA A 145 16.60 -11.78 2.94
C ALA A 145 17.38 -12.75 3.87
N GLY A 146 18.20 -13.64 3.32
CA GLY A 146 18.95 -14.64 4.11
C GLY A 146 18.07 -15.80 4.59
N ASP A 147 18.21 -16.15 5.87
CA ASP A 147 17.38 -17.15 6.58
C ASP A 147 16.32 -16.47 7.44
N TYR A 148 15.14 -17.08 7.51
CA TYR A 148 14.05 -16.64 8.36
C TYR A 148 14.27 -17.12 9.81
N LEU A 149 14.26 -16.17 10.73
CA LEU A 149 14.48 -16.37 12.16
C LEU A 149 13.12 -16.45 12.86
N ALA A 150 12.64 -17.67 13.09
CA ALA A 150 11.28 -17.91 13.62
C ALA A 150 11.05 -17.29 15.01
N GLU A 151 12.09 -17.16 15.83
CA GLU A 151 12.00 -16.57 17.18
C GLU A 151 11.74 -15.05 17.15
N SER A 152 12.29 -14.34 16.16
CA SER A 152 12.12 -12.88 16.01
C SER A 152 11.10 -12.49 14.94
N GLY A 153 10.58 -13.45 14.16
CA GLY A 153 9.67 -13.16 13.06
C GLY A 153 10.31 -12.37 11.90
N GLN A 154 11.65 -12.40 11.81
CA GLN A 154 12.43 -11.53 10.95
C GLN A 154 13.39 -12.31 10.05
N TRP A 155 13.90 -11.65 9.03
CA TRP A 155 14.90 -12.17 8.10
C TRP A 155 16.30 -11.69 8.47
N SER A 156 17.26 -12.61 8.51
CA SER A 156 18.62 -12.36 9.01
C SER A 156 19.45 -11.35 8.21
N GLN A 157 19.07 -11.00 6.98
CA GLN A 157 19.79 -10.02 6.15
C GLN A 157 19.02 -8.74 5.85
N LEU A 158 17.82 -8.56 6.43
CA LEU A 158 17.09 -7.31 6.33
C LEU A 158 17.40 -6.42 7.55
N THR A 159 17.54 -5.13 7.31
CA THR A 159 17.58 -4.12 8.38
C THR A 159 16.16 -3.66 8.66
N TYR A 160 15.68 -3.86 9.89
CA TYR A 160 14.35 -3.43 10.31
C TYR A 160 14.46 -2.08 11.01
N LEU A 161 13.62 -1.13 10.61
CA LEU A 161 13.49 0.21 11.20
C LEU A 161 12.26 0.21 12.11
N PRO A 162 12.42 -0.02 13.43
CA PRO A 162 11.28 -0.22 14.31
C PRO A 162 10.45 1.05 14.46
N CYS A 163 9.14 0.92 14.26
CA CYS A 163 8.10 1.93 14.41
C CYS A 163 7.15 1.44 15.50
N SER A 164 7.24 2.04 16.67
CA SER A 164 6.45 1.67 17.84
C SER A 164 5.86 2.91 18.51
N GLN A 165 5.09 2.71 19.57
CA GLN A 165 4.61 3.81 20.40
C GLN A 165 5.76 4.66 20.98
N SER A 166 6.97 4.11 21.18
CA SER A 166 8.09 4.84 21.79
C SER A 166 8.71 5.93 20.90
N ASN A 167 8.48 5.85 19.58
CA ASN A 167 8.94 6.82 18.59
C ASN A 167 7.77 7.33 17.72
N ASP A 168 6.55 7.29 18.26
CA ASP A 168 5.32 7.73 17.57
C ASP A 168 5.13 7.10 16.18
N PHE A 169 5.63 5.87 16.00
CA PHE A 169 5.66 5.14 14.72
C PHE A 169 6.44 5.85 13.59
N ILE A 170 7.35 6.75 13.94
CA ILE A 170 8.30 7.38 13.02
C ILE A 170 9.56 6.51 12.97
N PRO A 171 9.93 5.95 11.80
CA PRO A 171 11.08 5.07 11.67
C PRO A 171 12.37 5.84 11.94
N PRO A 172 13.32 5.24 12.69
CA PRO A 172 14.67 5.79 12.77
C PRO A 172 15.38 5.66 11.42
N LEU A 173 16.40 6.49 11.19
CA LEU A 173 17.34 6.26 10.10
C LEU A 173 18.13 4.97 10.35
N PRO A 174 18.56 4.25 9.29
CA PRO A 174 19.43 3.10 9.46
C PRO A 174 20.74 3.49 10.16
N GLN A 175 21.17 2.69 11.15
CA GLN A 175 22.41 2.95 11.89
C GLN A 175 23.67 2.55 11.11
N GLN A 176 23.51 1.66 10.13
CA GLN A 176 24.56 1.23 9.22
C GLN A 176 24.11 1.59 7.80
N PRO A 177 25.04 1.97 6.89
CA PRO A 177 24.70 2.24 5.52
C PRO A 177 23.92 1.07 4.89
N VAL A 178 22.90 1.39 4.13
CA VAL A 178 22.07 0.45 3.37
C VAL A 178 21.94 0.97 1.95
N ASP A 179 21.64 0.09 1.00
CA ASP A 179 21.60 0.44 -0.41
C ASP A 179 20.17 0.72 -0.87
N ILE A 180 19.16 0.17 -0.18
CA ILE A 180 17.73 0.37 -0.47
C ILE A 180 16.95 0.58 0.83
N ILE A 181 16.02 1.55 0.84
CA ILE A 181 15.09 1.82 1.95
C ILE A 181 13.66 1.76 1.43
N TYR A 182 12.84 0.86 1.98
CA TYR A 182 11.39 0.86 1.73
C TYR A 182 10.68 1.76 2.72
N LEU A 183 9.94 2.75 2.22
CA LEU A 183 9.07 3.62 3.00
C LEU A 183 7.66 3.54 2.41
N CYS A 184 6.65 3.37 3.26
CA CYS A 184 5.24 3.38 2.84
C CYS A 184 4.51 4.44 3.65
N TYR A 185 4.05 5.51 2.99
CA TYR A 185 3.39 6.64 3.65
C TYR A 185 2.26 7.24 2.79
N PRO A 186 1.03 7.38 3.34
CA PRO A 186 0.58 6.92 4.65
C PRO A 186 0.76 5.42 4.88
N ASN A 187 1.22 5.05 6.07
CA ASN A 187 1.71 3.72 6.36
C ASN A 187 0.60 2.68 6.44
N ASN A 188 0.89 1.50 5.90
CA ASN A 188 0.14 0.29 6.14
C ASN A 188 1.04 -0.68 6.93
N PRO A 189 0.71 -0.99 8.21
CA PRO A 189 -0.63 -0.97 8.79
C PRO A 189 -1.00 0.23 9.68
N THR A 190 -0.05 1.06 10.08
CA THR A 190 -0.25 1.96 11.24
C THR A 190 -1.18 3.15 10.93
N GLY A 191 -1.31 3.50 9.66
CA GLY A 191 -2.05 4.67 9.20
C GLY A 191 -1.36 6.01 9.50
N THR A 192 -0.12 5.99 9.99
CA THR A 192 0.66 7.21 10.24
C THR A 192 1.27 7.80 8.97
N THR A 193 1.71 9.05 9.07
CA THR A 193 2.35 9.82 7.99
C THR A 193 3.76 10.22 8.41
N LEU A 194 4.53 10.80 7.49
CA LEU A 194 5.74 11.55 7.81
C LEU A 194 5.51 13.01 7.45
N THR A 195 5.97 13.89 8.32
CA THR A 195 6.06 15.32 8.02
C THR A 195 7.12 15.57 6.94
N TYR A 196 7.08 16.77 6.35
CA TYR A 196 8.09 17.22 5.39
C TYR A 196 9.51 17.06 5.95
N ASP A 197 9.76 17.51 7.19
CA ASP A 197 11.09 17.46 7.81
C ASP A 197 11.55 16.04 8.14
N GLU A 198 10.63 15.13 8.45
CA GLU A 198 10.96 13.72 8.67
C GLU A 198 11.30 13.02 7.36
N LEU A 199 10.52 13.24 6.30
CA LEU A 199 10.81 12.67 5.00
C LEU A 199 12.10 13.25 4.41
N LYS A 200 12.38 14.54 4.67
CA LYS A 200 13.61 15.20 4.28
C LYS A 200 14.85 14.52 4.84
N LYS A 201 14.83 14.09 6.11
CA LYS A 201 15.96 13.35 6.73
C LYS A 201 16.29 12.06 5.97
N PHE A 202 15.28 11.36 5.46
CA PHE A 202 15.50 10.15 4.66
C PHE A 202 16.11 10.47 3.30
N VAL A 203 15.67 11.54 2.65
CA VAL A 203 16.26 12.00 1.37
C VAL A 203 17.72 12.45 1.58
N GLU A 204 18.00 13.23 2.62
CA GLU A 204 19.36 13.63 2.98
C GLU A 204 20.26 12.41 3.26
N TYR A 205 19.78 11.45 4.04
CA TYR A 205 20.47 10.17 4.28
C TYR A 205 20.74 9.41 2.97
N ALA A 206 19.75 9.32 2.09
CA ALA A 206 19.85 8.57 0.86
C ALA A 206 20.89 9.18 -0.10
N LEU A 207 20.94 10.52 -0.19
CA LEU A 207 21.96 11.23 -0.95
C LEU A 207 23.35 11.09 -0.34
N GLU A 208 23.48 11.14 0.99
CA GLU A 208 24.76 10.99 1.69
C GLU A 208 25.37 9.59 1.52
N HIS A 209 24.52 8.55 1.50
CA HIS A 209 24.94 7.16 1.51
C HIS A 209 24.79 6.43 0.16
N ASP A 210 24.43 7.14 -0.91
CA ASP A 210 24.11 6.55 -2.23
C ASP A 210 23.05 5.44 -2.13
N ALA A 211 22.05 5.66 -1.27
CA ALA A 211 20.94 4.73 -1.06
C ALA A 211 19.74 5.10 -1.95
N LEU A 212 18.96 4.10 -2.33
CA LEU A 212 17.70 4.28 -3.07
C LEU A 212 16.50 4.15 -2.15
N ILE A 213 15.62 5.14 -2.14
CA ILE A 213 14.32 5.09 -1.48
C ILE A 213 13.29 4.50 -2.45
N LEU A 214 12.62 3.46 -2.00
CA LEU A 214 11.44 2.88 -2.64
C LEU A 214 10.21 3.36 -1.85
N PHE A 215 9.57 4.43 -2.34
CA PHE A 215 8.50 5.15 -1.65
C PHE A 215 7.12 4.71 -2.13
N ASP A 216 6.39 3.94 -1.33
CA ASP A 216 5.02 3.52 -1.62
C ASP A 216 4.00 4.54 -1.06
N ALA A 217 3.43 5.33 -1.96
CA ALA A 217 2.43 6.35 -1.68
C ALA A 217 1.01 5.92 -2.10
N ALA A 218 0.70 4.62 -2.03
CA ALA A 218 -0.60 4.09 -2.44
C ALA A 218 -1.83 4.66 -1.69
N TYR A 219 -1.63 5.31 -0.54
CA TYR A 219 -2.69 5.90 0.29
C TYR A 219 -2.68 7.44 0.29
N GLU A 220 -1.91 8.10 -0.58
CA GLU A 220 -1.73 9.56 -0.54
C GLU A 220 -3.04 10.35 -0.55
N ALA A 221 -4.04 9.85 -1.29
CA ALA A 221 -5.29 10.58 -1.49
C ALA A 221 -6.10 10.74 -0.19
N PHE A 222 -5.75 9.94 0.84
CA PHE A 222 -6.33 10.02 2.17
C PHE A 222 -5.68 11.07 3.06
N ILE A 223 -4.52 11.64 2.69
CA ILE A 223 -3.83 12.65 3.50
C ILE A 223 -4.75 13.85 3.79
N ARG A 224 -4.81 14.25 5.07
CA ARG A 224 -5.56 15.43 5.57
C ARG A 224 -4.70 16.34 6.43
N GLU A 225 -3.61 15.82 6.96
CA GLU A 225 -2.71 16.56 7.83
C GLU A 225 -1.93 17.63 7.06
N GLU A 226 -1.73 18.78 7.72
CA GLU A 226 -0.85 19.83 7.22
C GLU A 226 0.61 19.38 7.33
N ASN A 227 1.49 19.95 6.50
CA ASN A 227 2.92 19.63 6.48
C ASN A 227 3.27 18.15 6.19
N VAL A 228 2.34 17.36 5.66
CA VAL A 228 2.58 16.00 5.17
C VAL A 228 2.68 16.02 3.64
N PRO A 229 3.85 15.69 3.06
CA PRO A 229 4.00 15.57 1.61
C PRO A 229 3.10 14.47 1.03
N HIS A 230 2.51 14.73 -0.14
CA HIS A 230 1.78 13.70 -0.89
C HIS A 230 2.67 12.94 -1.86
N SER A 231 3.85 13.47 -2.18
CA SER A 231 4.89 12.79 -2.95
C SER A 231 6.25 13.02 -2.31
N ILE A 232 7.13 12.01 -2.41
CA ILE A 232 8.53 12.18 -2.02
C ILE A 232 9.25 13.24 -2.84
N TYR A 233 8.79 13.50 -4.07
CA TYR A 233 9.40 14.50 -4.96
C TYR A 233 9.04 15.94 -4.59
N GLU A 234 8.22 16.17 -3.57
CA GLU A 234 8.10 17.48 -2.93
C GLU A 234 9.36 17.84 -2.12
N ILE A 235 10.20 16.85 -1.79
CA ILE A 235 11.49 17.06 -1.14
C ILE A 235 12.57 17.31 -2.20
N GLU A 236 13.33 18.39 -2.04
CA GLU A 236 14.47 18.71 -2.89
C GLU A 236 15.52 17.58 -2.88
N GLY A 237 16.05 17.22 -4.05
CA GLY A 237 17.02 16.14 -4.23
C GLY A 237 16.40 14.73 -4.35
N ALA A 238 15.13 14.53 -4.01
CA ALA A 238 14.49 13.20 -4.03
C ALA A 238 14.52 12.52 -5.42
N LYS A 239 14.53 13.29 -6.52
CA LYS A 239 14.62 12.74 -7.89
C LYS A 239 15.95 12.02 -8.16
N GLU A 240 16.97 12.23 -7.35
CA GLU A 240 18.28 11.59 -7.50
C GLU A 240 18.40 10.30 -6.66
N CYS A 241 17.47 10.07 -5.74
CA CYS A 241 17.54 8.94 -4.81
C CYS A 241 16.20 8.23 -4.54
N ALA A 242 15.12 8.49 -5.27
CA ALA A 242 13.82 7.87 -5.01
C ALA A 242 13.05 7.36 -6.25
N ILE A 243 12.43 6.19 -6.09
CA ILE A 243 11.37 5.65 -6.96
C ILE A 243 10.06 5.70 -6.16
N GLU A 244 9.00 6.25 -6.76
CA GLU A 244 7.68 6.35 -6.12
C GLU A 244 6.67 5.37 -6.75
N PHE A 245 5.88 4.69 -5.92
CA PHE A 245 4.80 3.81 -6.32
C PHE A 245 3.44 4.42 -5.96
N ARG A 246 2.49 4.34 -6.89
CA ARG A 246 1.15 4.92 -6.77
C ARG A 246 0.09 3.93 -7.20
N SER A 247 -1.11 4.08 -6.65
CA SER A 247 -2.19 3.10 -6.85
C SER A 247 -3.55 3.74 -6.98
N TYR A 248 -4.26 3.46 -8.08
CA TYR A 248 -5.67 3.82 -8.20
C TYR A 248 -6.58 2.89 -7.38
N SER A 249 -6.04 1.81 -6.82
CA SER A 249 -6.83 0.84 -6.03
C SER A 249 -7.46 1.50 -4.81
N LYS A 250 -6.75 2.41 -4.15
CA LYS A 250 -7.22 3.09 -2.92
C LYS A 250 -7.75 4.48 -3.22
N THR A 251 -7.15 5.18 -4.18
CA THR A 251 -7.62 6.49 -4.63
C THR A 251 -8.97 6.42 -5.32
N ALA A 252 -9.15 5.54 -6.31
CA ALA A 252 -10.35 5.51 -7.16
C ALA A 252 -11.20 4.24 -7.03
N GLY A 253 -10.83 3.34 -6.12
CA GLY A 253 -11.54 2.06 -5.91
C GLY A 253 -11.18 0.95 -6.91
N PHE A 254 -10.02 1.03 -7.57
CA PHE A 254 -9.62 0.11 -8.64
C PHE A 254 -9.07 -1.22 -8.12
N THR A 255 -9.52 -1.69 -6.94
CA THR A 255 -9.01 -2.94 -6.34
C THR A 255 -9.25 -4.13 -7.26
N GLY A 256 -10.41 -4.20 -7.94
CA GLY A 256 -10.70 -5.17 -9.00
C GLY A 256 -10.33 -4.73 -10.43
N VAL A 257 -10.27 -3.41 -10.70
CA VAL A 257 -9.99 -2.87 -12.06
C VAL A 257 -8.51 -2.98 -12.45
N ARG A 258 -7.62 -2.99 -11.45
CA ARG A 258 -6.16 -3.13 -11.59
C ARG A 258 -5.53 -2.03 -12.44
N CYS A 259 -5.11 -0.95 -11.78
CA CYS A 259 -4.31 0.10 -12.37
C CYS A 259 -3.48 0.80 -11.27
N GLY A 260 -2.25 1.15 -11.59
CA GLY A 260 -1.35 1.95 -10.77
C GLY A 260 -0.25 2.53 -11.64
N TYR A 261 0.75 3.16 -11.03
CA TYR A 261 1.92 3.60 -11.75
C TYR A 261 3.14 3.69 -10.84
N THR A 262 4.32 3.62 -11.45
CA THR A 262 5.61 3.87 -10.82
C THR A 262 6.25 5.08 -11.48
N VAL A 263 6.86 5.95 -10.68
CA VAL A 263 7.71 7.04 -11.15
C VAL A 263 9.16 6.65 -10.96
N VAL A 264 9.90 6.61 -12.07
CA VAL A 264 11.34 6.32 -12.07
C VAL A 264 12.04 7.50 -12.75
N PRO A 265 12.55 8.48 -12.00
CA PRO A 265 13.22 9.64 -12.57
C PRO A 265 14.42 9.24 -13.43
N LYS A 266 14.66 9.99 -14.51
CA LYS A 266 15.84 9.81 -15.38
C LYS A 266 17.13 10.28 -14.73
N SER A 267 17.02 11.14 -13.71
CA SER A 267 18.15 11.58 -12.88
C SER A 267 18.68 10.49 -11.95
N LEU A 268 17.96 9.38 -11.75
CA LEU A 268 18.45 8.27 -10.94
C LEU A 268 19.73 7.66 -11.56
N PRO A 269 20.77 7.41 -10.75
CA PRO A 269 22.01 6.81 -11.22
C PRO A 269 21.80 5.36 -11.67
N GLY A 270 22.82 4.78 -12.33
CA GLY A 270 22.82 3.38 -12.73
C GLY A 270 21.87 3.02 -13.89
N GLY A 271 21.17 3.99 -14.47
CA GLY A 271 20.24 3.76 -15.59
C GLY A 271 18.95 3.06 -15.16
N LEU A 272 18.51 3.24 -13.90
CA LEU A 272 17.33 2.58 -13.33
C LEU A 272 16.05 2.81 -14.14
N ASN A 273 15.81 4.01 -14.69
CA ASN A 273 14.68 4.26 -15.59
C ASN A 273 14.70 3.35 -16.83
N ALA A 274 15.85 3.24 -17.50
CA ALA A 274 16.00 2.38 -18.68
C ALA A 274 15.89 0.89 -18.32
N MET A 275 16.44 0.49 -17.17
CA MET A 275 16.31 -0.88 -16.65
C MET A 275 14.85 -1.23 -16.36
N TRP A 276 14.10 -0.33 -15.71
CA TRP A 276 12.67 -0.52 -15.45
C TRP A 276 11.88 -0.60 -16.74
N SER A 277 12.14 0.29 -17.70
CA SER A 277 11.53 0.23 -19.03
C SER A 277 11.81 -1.11 -19.74
N ARG A 278 13.05 -1.60 -19.68
CA ARG A 278 13.42 -2.89 -20.27
C ARG A 278 12.71 -4.04 -19.56
N ARG A 279 12.61 -3.98 -18.23
CA ARG A 279 11.91 -4.98 -17.43
C ARG A 279 10.43 -5.03 -17.81
N GLN A 280 9.75 -3.88 -17.84
CA GLN A 280 8.32 -3.82 -18.17
C GLN A 280 8.06 -4.36 -19.57
N THR A 281 8.80 -3.91 -20.59
CA THR A 281 8.67 -4.42 -21.98
C THR A 281 9.06 -5.89 -22.19
N THR A 282 9.63 -6.56 -21.17
CA THR A 282 10.03 -7.98 -21.24
C THR A 282 9.09 -8.88 -20.43
N LYS A 283 8.64 -8.42 -19.25
CA LYS A 283 7.87 -9.23 -18.29
C LYS A 283 6.42 -8.76 -18.10
N PHE A 284 6.00 -7.71 -18.80
CA PHE A 284 4.67 -7.12 -18.71
C PHE A 284 4.18 -6.65 -20.08
N ASN A 285 2.88 -6.75 -20.34
CA ASN A 285 2.28 -6.37 -21.63
C ASN A 285 1.46 -5.06 -21.55
N GLY A 286 1.68 -4.25 -20.50
CA GLY A 286 0.94 -3.02 -20.24
C GLY A 286 -0.40 -3.25 -19.53
N ALA A 287 -0.83 -2.24 -18.77
CA ALA A 287 -2.16 -2.22 -18.16
C ALA A 287 -3.25 -2.12 -19.24
N SER A 288 -4.43 -2.68 -18.99
CA SER A 288 -5.49 -2.73 -20.00
C SER A 288 -5.93 -1.33 -20.45
N TYR A 289 -6.28 -1.17 -21.74
CA TYR A 289 -6.79 0.09 -22.28
C TYR A 289 -8.00 0.61 -21.48
N ILE A 290 -8.93 -0.28 -21.12
CA ILE A 290 -10.14 0.04 -20.36
C ILE A 290 -9.77 0.58 -18.97
N SER A 291 -8.87 -0.09 -18.25
CA SER A 291 -8.41 0.36 -16.92
C SER A 291 -7.72 1.72 -17.00
N GLN A 292 -6.92 1.96 -18.04
CA GLN A 292 -6.25 3.25 -18.24
C GLN A 292 -7.22 4.38 -18.61
N ARG A 293 -8.27 4.10 -19.40
CA ARG A 293 -9.34 5.06 -19.71
C ARG A 293 -10.16 5.40 -18.47
N GLY A 294 -10.47 4.40 -17.64
CA GLY A 294 -11.07 4.61 -16.33
C GLY A 294 -10.19 5.48 -15.43
N ALA A 295 -8.88 5.21 -15.36
CA ALA A 295 -7.93 6.00 -14.58
C ALA A 295 -7.83 7.45 -15.08
N ALA A 296 -7.80 7.67 -16.40
CA ALA A 296 -7.78 9.01 -16.96
C ALA A 296 -9.03 9.83 -16.58
N ALA A 297 -10.18 9.17 -16.48
CA ALA A 297 -11.45 9.81 -16.12
C ALA A 297 -11.48 10.37 -14.69
N ILE A 298 -10.63 9.88 -13.78
CA ILE A 298 -10.57 10.44 -12.42
C ILE A 298 -10.04 11.88 -12.42
N TYR A 299 -9.32 12.28 -13.48
CA TYR A 299 -8.68 13.59 -13.55
C TYR A 299 -9.61 14.69 -14.06
N THR A 300 -10.81 14.35 -14.58
CA THR A 300 -11.83 15.35 -14.92
C THR A 300 -12.37 16.02 -13.65
N PRO A 301 -12.94 17.22 -13.74
CA PRO A 301 -13.55 17.89 -12.58
C PRO A 301 -14.58 17.00 -11.86
N GLU A 302 -15.44 16.31 -12.61
CA GLU A 302 -16.47 15.40 -12.07
C GLU A 302 -15.82 14.17 -11.43
N GLY A 303 -14.86 13.53 -12.11
CA GLY A 303 -14.14 12.37 -11.59
C GLY A 303 -13.41 12.68 -10.28
N LYS A 304 -12.76 13.85 -10.19
CA LYS A 304 -12.09 14.30 -8.96
C LYS A 304 -13.07 14.48 -7.81
N ALA A 305 -14.23 15.10 -8.06
CA ALA A 305 -15.25 15.32 -7.05
C ALA A 305 -15.85 13.99 -6.55
N GLU A 306 -16.16 13.06 -7.46
CA GLU A 306 -16.72 11.74 -7.13
C GLU A 306 -15.71 10.88 -6.35
N VAL A 307 -14.43 10.87 -6.77
CA VAL A 307 -13.35 10.20 -6.04
C VAL A 307 -13.21 10.79 -4.64
N ARG A 308 -13.19 12.12 -4.52
CA ARG A 308 -13.07 12.80 -3.23
C ARG A 308 -14.21 12.43 -2.28
N ALA A 309 -15.45 12.41 -2.77
CA ALA A 309 -16.61 12.01 -1.98
C ALA A 309 -16.49 10.57 -1.45
N ASN A 310 -15.97 9.63 -2.25
CA ASN A 310 -15.72 8.26 -1.80
C ASN A 310 -14.62 8.18 -0.74
N ILE A 311 -13.53 8.96 -0.88
CA ILE A 311 -12.47 9.01 0.13
C ILE A 311 -13.00 9.60 1.44
N ASP A 312 -13.76 10.70 1.38
CA ASP A 312 -14.33 11.36 2.55
C ASP A 312 -15.34 10.44 3.28
N TYR A 313 -16.09 9.61 2.54
CA TYR A 313 -16.93 8.55 3.12
C TYR A 313 -16.11 7.58 4.00
N TYR A 314 -14.96 7.12 3.52
CA TYR A 314 -14.12 6.21 4.29
C TYR A 314 -13.41 6.89 5.46
N LEU A 315 -13.04 8.16 5.34
CA LEU A 315 -12.45 8.91 6.46
C LEU A 315 -13.50 9.17 7.56
N GLN A 316 -14.77 9.35 7.21
CA GLN A 316 -15.85 9.41 8.19
C GLN A 316 -15.99 8.09 8.96
N ASN A 317 -15.86 6.94 8.28
CA ASN A 317 -15.78 5.65 8.97
C ASN A 317 -14.56 5.57 9.90
N ALA A 318 -13.41 6.07 9.45
CA ALA A 318 -12.19 6.06 10.25
C ALA A 318 -12.35 6.90 11.51
N GLN A 319 -12.99 8.07 11.39
CA GLN A 319 -13.35 8.91 12.52
C GLN A 319 -14.26 8.16 13.52
N THR A 320 -15.33 7.52 13.05
CA THR A 320 -16.22 6.73 13.92
C THR A 320 -15.49 5.63 14.68
N ILE A 321 -14.54 4.95 14.04
CA ILE A 321 -13.71 3.92 14.70
C ILE A 321 -12.85 4.55 15.79
N ARG A 322 -12.17 5.66 15.50
CA ARG A 322 -11.31 6.37 16.46
C ARG A 322 -12.08 6.91 17.67
N GLU A 323 -13.25 7.49 17.44
CA GLU A 323 -14.13 8.00 18.51
C GLU A 323 -14.55 6.86 19.45
N ALA A 324 -14.96 5.72 18.91
CA ALA A 324 -15.32 4.55 19.71
C ALA A 324 -14.14 3.99 20.51
N LEU A 325 -12.94 3.92 19.93
CA LEU A 325 -11.73 3.50 20.64
C LEU A 325 -11.34 4.48 21.75
N THR A 326 -11.53 5.77 21.52
CA THR A 326 -11.31 6.82 22.53
C THR A 326 -12.28 6.65 23.71
N GLU A 327 -13.56 6.36 23.43
CA GLU A 327 -14.60 6.17 24.44
C GLU A 327 -14.26 5.06 25.44
N ILE A 328 -13.68 3.95 24.95
CA ILE A 328 -13.28 2.81 25.79
C ILE A 328 -11.83 2.87 26.27
N GLY A 329 -11.13 3.99 26.03
CA GLY A 329 -9.76 4.20 26.52
C GLY A 329 -8.69 3.34 25.84
N VAL A 330 -8.93 2.85 24.62
CA VAL A 330 -7.96 2.05 23.86
C VAL A 330 -7.00 2.98 23.11
N ALA A 331 -5.70 2.82 23.37
CA ALA A 331 -4.65 3.53 22.64
C ALA A 331 -4.69 3.16 21.15
N HIS A 332 -4.72 4.18 20.28
CA HIS A 332 -4.85 3.99 18.83
C HIS A 332 -4.17 5.11 18.04
N TYR A 333 -3.80 4.77 16.81
CA TYR A 333 -3.02 5.59 15.88
C TYR A 333 -3.62 5.49 14.48
N GLY A 334 -3.22 6.41 13.60
CA GLY A 334 -3.73 6.48 12.23
C GLY A 334 -5.19 6.95 12.15
N GLY A 335 -5.84 6.66 11.03
CA GLY A 335 -7.25 7.02 10.80
C GLY A 335 -7.52 8.52 10.57
N VAL A 336 -6.48 9.34 10.43
CA VAL A 336 -6.58 10.77 10.04
C VAL A 336 -6.31 10.92 8.55
N SER A 337 -5.13 10.46 8.13
CA SER A 337 -4.60 10.54 6.77
C SER A 337 -4.58 9.18 6.06
N SER A 338 -5.29 8.19 6.60
CA SER A 338 -5.28 6.81 6.14
C SER A 338 -6.61 6.13 6.47
N PRO A 339 -7.08 5.17 5.66
CA PRO A 339 -8.26 4.35 5.98
C PRO A 339 -7.97 3.24 7.00
N TYR A 340 -6.78 3.23 7.63
CA TYR A 340 -6.40 2.24 8.63
C TYR A 340 -6.24 2.87 10.01
N ILE A 341 -6.74 2.14 11.01
CA ILE A 341 -6.65 2.47 12.42
C ILE A 341 -5.86 1.36 13.09
N TRP A 342 -4.83 1.75 13.81
CA TRP A 342 -3.89 0.85 14.47
C TRP A 342 -4.05 0.98 15.97
N LEU A 343 -4.58 -0.07 16.61
CA LEU A 343 -4.94 -0.05 18.02
C LEU A 343 -4.08 -1.03 18.82
N LYS A 344 -3.77 -0.66 20.05
CA LYS A 344 -3.15 -1.56 21.02
C LYS A 344 -4.14 -2.65 21.41
N THR A 345 -3.68 -3.89 21.52
CA THR A 345 -4.51 -4.95 22.08
C THR A 345 -4.74 -4.72 23.58
N PRO A 346 -5.90 -5.10 24.13
CA PRO A 346 -6.17 -4.97 25.56
C PRO A 346 -5.34 -5.97 26.39
N GLU A 347 -5.13 -5.67 27.68
CA GLU A 347 -4.28 -6.49 28.58
C GLU A 347 -4.78 -7.93 28.73
N GLU A 348 -6.09 -8.17 28.60
CA GLU A 348 -6.70 -9.50 28.64
C GLU A 348 -6.38 -10.35 27.41
N TYR A 349 -6.04 -9.70 26.28
CA TYR A 349 -5.71 -10.36 25.00
C TYR A 349 -4.41 -9.78 24.43
N PRO A 350 -3.27 -9.94 25.13
CA PRO A 350 -2.05 -9.22 24.79
C PRO A 350 -1.48 -9.63 23.44
N ALA A 351 -1.71 -10.87 22.98
CA ALA A 351 -1.25 -11.33 21.67
C ALA A 351 -2.24 -10.94 20.55
N SER A 352 -1.72 -10.44 19.42
CA SER A 352 -2.51 -10.01 18.26
C SER A 352 -3.47 -11.09 17.75
N TRP A 353 -3.05 -12.35 17.75
CA TRP A 353 -3.88 -13.47 17.31
C TRP A 353 -4.94 -13.89 18.33
N ASP A 354 -4.68 -13.70 19.63
CA ASP A 354 -5.68 -13.97 20.66
C ASP A 354 -6.79 -12.92 20.60
N TYR A 355 -6.42 -11.65 20.41
CA TYR A 355 -7.40 -10.59 20.20
C TYR A 355 -8.18 -10.76 18.89
N PHE A 356 -7.54 -11.21 17.81
CA PHE A 356 -8.25 -11.60 16.58
C PHE A 356 -9.32 -12.68 16.87
N ASN A 357 -8.95 -13.73 17.59
CA ASN A 357 -9.87 -14.83 17.90
C ASN A 357 -11.04 -14.32 18.76
N TYR A 358 -10.76 -13.53 19.79
CA TYR A 358 -11.79 -12.91 20.62
C TYR A 358 -12.77 -12.06 19.81
N LEU A 359 -12.27 -11.14 18.97
CA LEU A 359 -13.14 -10.30 18.15
C LEU A 359 -13.97 -11.12 17.17
N LEU A 360 -13.41 -12.17 16.57
CA LEU A 360 -14.15 -13.04 15.66
C LEU A 360 -15.24 -13.83 16.39
N THR A 361 -14.93 -14.44 17.55
CA THR A 361 -15.87 -15.35 18.22
C THR A 361 -16.92 -14.60 19.03
N GLU A 362 -16.50 -13.60 19.81
CA GLU A 362 -17.37 -12.90 20.76
C GLU A 362 -18.07 -11.69 20.15
N LYS A 363 -17.41 -11.01 19.19
CA LYS A 363 -17.93 -9.77 18.58
C LYS A 363 -18.34 -9.94 17.11
N GLN A 364 -17.91 -11.01 16.45
CA GLN A 364 -18.04 -11.24 15.01
C GLN A 364 -17.47 -10.07 14.19
N ILE A 365 -16.39 -9.47 14.68
CA ILE A 365 -15.62 -8.43 14.00
C ILE A 365 -14.32 -9.05 13.50
N VAL A 366 -13.99 -8.76 12.25
CA VAL A 366 -12.73 -9.19 11.64
C VAL A 366 -11.87 -7.96 11.38
N GLY A 367 -10.68 -7.92 11.96
CA GLY A 367 -9.61 -7.03 11.53
C GLY A 367 -8.37 -7.83 11.14
N THR A 368 -7.19 -7.22 11.29
CA THR A 368 -5.91 -7.88 10.96
C THR A 368 -5.01 -7.90 12.20
N PRO A 369 -4.54 -9.08 12.67
CA PRO A 369 -3.60 -9.16 13.78
C PRO A 369 -2.28 -8.48 13.42
N GLY A 370 -1.80 -7.61 14.30
CA GLY A 370 -0.66 -6.75 14.03
C GLY A 370 0.65 -7.49 13.75
N VAL A 371 0.90 -8.60 14.44
CA VAL A 371 2.08 -9.47 14.21
C VAL A 371 2.24 -9.94 12.76
N GLY A 372 1.17 -9.94 11.97
CA GLY A 372 1.23 -10.22 10.55
C GLY A 372 2.01 -9.21 9.70
N PHE A 373 2.31 -8.04 10.27
CA PHE A 373 3.07 -6.95 9.61
C PHE A 373 4.52 -6.84 10.12
N GLY A 374 4.94 -7.71 11.04
CA GLY A 374 6.29 -7.68 11.63
C GLY A 374 6.28 -7.75 13.15
N LEU A 375 7.45 -7.72 13.77
CA LEU A 375 7.63 -7.96 15.20
C LEU A 375 7.05 -6.80 16.03
N GLU A 376 7.28 -5.57 15.59
CA GLU A 376 6.70 -4.37 16.20
C GLU A 376 5.17 -4.30 16.02
N GLY A 377 4.61 -5.21 15.20
CA GLY A 377 3.19 -5.45 15.08
C GLY A 377 2.56 -6.22 16.24
N GLU A 378 3.33 -6.96 17.03
CA GLU A 378 2.80 -7.77 18.13
C GLU A 378 2.20 -6.91 19.24
N GLY A 379 1.07 -7.36 19.79
CA GLY A 379 0.26 -6.58 20.71
C GLY A 379 -0.42 -5.37 20.09
N TYR A 380 -0.59 -5.37 18.76
CA TYR A 380 -1.45 -4.42 18.04
C TYR A 380 -2.44 -5.14 17.13
N PHE A 381 -3.42 -4.39 16.64
CA PHE A 381 -4.45 -4.84 15.73
C PHE A 381 -4.81 -3.72 14.74
N ARG A 382 -5.09 -4.08 13.49
CA ARG A 382 -5.52 -3.13 12.46
C ARG A 382 -7.00 -3.28 12.14
N LEU A 383 -7.73 -2.16 12.18
CA LEU A 383 -9.07 -2.04 11.62
C LEU A 383 -9.04 -1.19 10.35
N SER A 384 -9.79 -1.63 9.34
CA SER A 384 -10.00 -0.91 8.08
C SER A 384 -11.32 -0.15 8.09
N ALA A 385 -11.26 1.10 7.63
CA ALA A 385 -12.42 1.97 7.43
C ALA A 385 -13.15 1.72 6.10
N PHE A 386 -12.65 0.82 5.25
CA PHE A 386 -13.34 0.37 4.04
C PHE A 386 -14.53 -0.55 4.39
N SER A 387 -15.65 0.07 4.74
CA SER A 387 -16.93 -0.60 5.02
C SER A 387 -18.08 0.39 4.78
N THR A 388 -19.33 0.00 5.02
CA THR A 388 -20.44 0.97 5.06
C THR A 388 -20.48 1.69 6.41
N HIS A 389 -21.09 2.87 6.47
CA HIS A 389 -21.32 3.59 7.73
C HIS A 389 -22.08 2.72 8.73
N GLU A 390 -23.10 1.98 8.28
CA GLU A 390 -23.94 1.14 9.12
C GLU A 390 -23.13 -0.03 9.70
N ALA A 391 -22.36 -0.73 8.86
CA ALA A 391 -21.51 -1.83 9.31
C ALA A 391 -20.38 -1.35 10.24
N THR A 392 -19.83 -0.15 9.99
CA THR A 392 -18.81 0.47 10.84
C THR A 392 -19.39 0.82 12.22
N ALA A 393 -20.53 1.51 12.25
CA ALA A 393 -21.21 1.87 13.48
C ALA A 393 -21.62 0.62 14.29
N GLU A 394 -22.15 -0.41 13.63
CA GLU A 394 -22.50 -1.67 14.27
C GLU A 394 -21.27 -2.39 14.84
N ALA A 395 -20.14 -2.41 14.11
CA ALA A 395 -18.91 -2.99 14.61
C ALA A 395 -18.43 -2.26 15.87
N MET A 396 -18.45 -0.93 15.86
CA MET A 396 -18.05 -0.15 17.03
C MET A 396 -19.00 -0.34 18.22
N GLN A 397 -20.32 -0.40 18.00
CA GLN A 397 -21.28 -0.73 19.06
C GLN A 397 -21.07 -2.12 19.68
N ARG A 398 -20.61 -3.11 18.90
CA ARG A 398 -20.27 -4.44 19.43
C ARG A 398 -18.94 -4.41 20.19
N LEU A 399 -17.99 -3.61 19.71
CA LEU A 399 -16.67 -3.47 20.31
C LEU A 399 -16.72 -2.80 21.68
N THR A 400 -17.58 -1.79 21.87
CA THR A 400 -17.65 -1.01 23.11
C THR A 400 -18.53 -1.61 24.22
N LYS A 401 -19.34 -2.62 23.89
CA LYS A 401 -20.05 -3.47 24.86
C LYS A 401 -19.16 -4.62 25.30
#